data_AF-V5HVD0-F1
#
_entry.id   AF-V5HVD0-F1
#
_cell.length_a   1.000
_cell.length_b   1.000
_cell.length_c   1.000
_cell.angle_alpha   90.00
_cell.angle_beta   90.00
_cell.angle_gamma   90.00
#
_symmetry.space_group_name_H-M   'P 1'
#
loop_
_entity.id
_entity.type
_entity.pdbx_description
1 polymer ?
#
loop_
_entity_poly.entity_id
_entity_poly.type
_entity_poly.pdbx_seq_one_letter_code
_entity_poly.pdbx_strand_id
1 'polypeptide(L)'
;SIASNCDGMIRGLCKHTGHGPLKTIHVSARDCKLTCTYRPPGPDTVLRDEVTYVFNRKNIDVPLPQGMPCAFQGTCDSKGKCSCEFCNKKSKK
;
A
#
# COMPACT_ATOMS: atom_id res chain seq x y z
N SER A 1 2.08 12.46 3.36
CA SER A 1 2.89 11.93 4.47
C SER A 1 2.01 11.12 5.40
N ILE A 2 2.56 10.05 6.02
CA ILE A 2 1.85 9.25 7.04
C ILE A 2 1.90 10.04 8.35
N ALA A 3 0.78 10.14 9.07
CA ALA A 3 0.75 10.79 10.37
C ALA A 3 1.55 9.97 11.41
N SER A 4 2.26 10.62 12.32
CA SER A 4 3.17 9.94 13.26
C SER A 4 2.46 8.89 14.13
N ASN A 5 1.21 9.13 14.50
CA ASN A 5 0.39 8.17 15.25
C ASN A 5 -0.03 6.94 14.43
N CYS A 6 0.08 6.99 13.10
CA CYS A 6 -0.25 5.90 12.20
C CYS A 6 0.99 5.12 11.72
N ASP A 7 2.20 5.68 11.86
CA ASP A 7 3.42 5.13 11.26
C ASP A 7 3.72 3.69 11.71
N GLY A 8 3.63 3.42 13.02
CA GLY A 8 3.89 2.08 13.58
C GLY A 8 2.93 1.02 13.04
N MET A 9 1.63 1.33 12.98
CA MET A 9 0.61 0.43 12.43
C MET A 9 0.85 0.17 10.94
N ILE A 10 1.08 1.23 10.16
CA ILE A 10 1.27 1.13 8.71
C ILE A 10 2.55 0.35 8.36
N ARG A 11 3.66 0.61 9.07
CA ARG A 11 4.89 -0.18 8.93
C ARG A 11 4.69 -1.63 9.34
N GLY A 12 3.89 -1.87 10.37
CA GLY A 12 3.53 -3.21 10.84
C GLY A 12 2.79 -4.05 9.80
N LEU A 13 2.20 -3.45 8.76
CA LEU A 13 1.58 -4.19 7.65
C LEU A 13 2.61 -4.69 6.61
N CYS A 14 3.80 -4.09 6.57
CA CYS A 14 4.89 -4.45 5.65
C CYS A 14 5.86 -5.48 6.26
N LYS A 15 5.41 -6.73 6.46
CA LYS A 15 6.21 -7.77 7.16
C LYS A 15 7.08 -8.67 6.27
N HIS A 16 7.29 -8.35 4.99
CA HIS A 16 8.01 -9.24 4.08
C HIS A 16 9.53 -9.04 4.13
N THR A 17 10.17 -9.60 5.16
CA THR A 17 11.63 -9.52 5.39
C THR A 17 12.45 -10.24 4.32
N GLY A 18 11.89 -11.22 3.62
CA GLY A 18 12.54 -11.96 2.53
C GLY A 18 12.83 -11.14 1.26
N HIS A 19 12.43 -9.87 1.21
CA HIS A 19 12.73 -8.96 0.08
C HIS A 19 13.77 -7.88 0.43
N GLY A 20 14.46 -8.06 1.57
CA GLY A 20 15.41 -7.11 2.10
C GLY A 20 14.74 -5.98 2.88
N PRO A 21 15.50 -4.92 3.25
CA PRO A 21 14.97 -3.83 4.05
C PRO A 21 13.84 -3.06 3.34
N LEU A 22 12.83 -2.66 4.13
CA LEU A 22 11.77 -1.78 3.68
C LEU A 22 12.32 -0.38 3.40
N LYS A 23 12.10 0.14 2.19
CA LYS A 23 12.60 1.45 1.75
C LYS A 23 11.53 2.53 1.86
N THR A 24 10.34 2.28 1.32
CA THR A 24 9.24 3.24 1.30
C THR A 24 7.89 2.55 1.45
N ILE A 25 6.93 3.25 2.03
CA ILE A 25 5.53 2.85 2.06
C ILE A 25 4.72 3.94 1.35
N HIS A 26 3.91 3.53 0.39
CA HIS A 26 2.93 4.39 -0.25
C HIS A 26 1.54 3.94 0.16
N VAL A 27 0.72 4.86 0.67
CA VAL A 27 -0.65 4.55 1.11
C VAL A 27 -1.64 5.08 0.08
N SER A 28 -2.38 4.17 -0.55
CA SER A 28 -3.46 4.47 -1.48
C SER A 28 -4.79 4.27 -0.77
N ALA A 29 -5.15 5.22 0.11
CA ALA A 29 -6.34 5.11 0.97
C ALA A 29 -7.65 4.95 0.18
N ARG A 30 -7.74 5.54 -1.03
CA ARG A 30 -8.91 5.37 -1.92
C ARG A 30 -9.10 3.94 -2.39
N ASP A 31 -8.00 3.25 -2.62
CA ASP A 31 -7.95 1.86 -3.09
C ASP A 31 -7.80 0.88 -1.93
N CYS A 32 -7.92 1.37 -0.67
CA CYS A 32 -7.79 0.57 0.53
C CYS A 32 -6.58 -0.37 0.52
N LYS A 33 -5.44 0.16 0.04
CA LYS A 33 -4.19 -0.59 -0.06
C LYS A 33 -2.99 0.28 0.28
N LEU A 34 -1.90 -0.38 0.61
CA LEU A 34 -0.58 0.23 0.68
C LEU A 34 0.39 -0.58 -0.17
N THR A 35 1.35 0.11 -0.77
CA THR A 35 2.45 -0.51 -1.49
C THR A 35 3.70 -0.41 -0.63
N CYS A 36 4.22 -1.56 -0.20
CA CYS A 36 5.50 -1.69 0.47
C CYS A 36 6.59 -1.87 -0.58
N THR A 37 7.57 -0.97 -0.63
CA THR A 37 8.74 -1.09 -1.50
C THR A 37 9.94 -1.53 -0.70
N TYR A 38 10.51 -2.67 -1.04
CA TYR A 38 11.70 -3.24 -0.42
C TYR A 38 12.91 -3.13 -1.34
N ARG A 39 14.10 -3.15 -0.75
CA ARG A 39 15.38 -3.22 -1.46
C ARG A 39 15.97 -4.63 -1.32
N PRO A 40 15.91 -5.46 -2.37
CA PRO A 40 16.61 -6.74 -2.37
C PRO A 40 18.13 -6.57 -2.20
N PRO A 41 18.84 -7.61 -1.74
CA PRO A 41 20.29 -7.60 -1.70
C PRO A 41 20.87 -7.43 -3.12
N GLY A 42 22.06 -6.83 -3.19
CA GLY A 42 22.79 -6.61 -4.44
C GLY A 42 22.82 -5.15 -4.92
N PRO A 43 23.15 -4.93 -6.21
CA PRO A 43 23.23 -3.61 -6.82
C PRO A 43 21.92 -2.83 -6.69
N ASP A 44 22.02 -1.50 -6.62
CA ASP A 44 20.83 -0.65 -6.52
C ASP A 44 20.04 -0.58 -7.83
N THR A 45 20.69 -0.90 -8.95
CA THR A 45 20.10 -1.03 -10.28
C THR A 45 20.43 -2.39 -10.89
N VAL A 46 19.49 -2.95 -11.64
CA VAL A 46 19.65 -4.20 -12.39
C VAL A 46 19.29 -3.97 -13.84
N LEU A 47 19.96 -4.68 -14.74
CA LEU A 47 19.65 -4.65 -16.16
C LEU A 47 18.36 -5.46 -16.38
N ARG A 48 17.35 -4.81 -16.96
CA ARG A 48 16.09 -5.44 -17.35
C ARG A 48 16.07 -5.57 -18.87
N ASP A 49 15.72 -6.78 -19.32
CA ASP A 49 15.57 -7.12 -20.74
C ASP A 49 16.82 -6.76 -21.57
N GLU A 50 18.01 -6.81 -20.94
CA GLU A 50 19.33 -6.50 -21.52
C GLU A 50 19.51 -5.09 -22.11
N VAL A 51 18.52 -4.20 -21.96
CA VAL A 51 18.52 -2.87 -22.59
C VAL A 51 18.50 -1.73 -21.58
N THR A 52 17.85 -1.89 -20.43
CA THR A 52 17.60 -0.77 -19.50
C THR A 52 17.97 -1.08 -18.06
N TYR A 53 18.72 -0.19 -17.42
CA TYR A 53 18.94 -0.25 -15.97
C TYR A 53 17.70 0.26 -15.22
N VAL A 54 17.12 -0.58 -14.38
CA VAL A 54 16.00 -0.23 -13.49
C VAL A 54 16.42 -0.37 -12.04
N PHE A 55 15.78 0.37 -11.14
CA PHE A 55 16.05 0.20 -9.71
C PHE A 55 15.68 -1.21 -9.24
N ASN A 56 16.60 -1.86 -8.53
CA ASN A 56 16.37 -3.13 -7.87
C ASN A 56 15.46 -2.90 -6.64
N ARG A 57 14.16 -3.00 -6.88
CA ARG A 57 13.09 -2.79 -5.90
C ARG A 57 12.05 -3.88 -6.05
N LYS A 58 11.50 -4.31 -4.93
CA LYS A 58 10.36 -5.23 -4.91
C LYS A 58 9.17 -4.53 -4.28
N ASN A 59 8.10 -4.39 -5.03
CA ASN A 59 6.85 -3.79 -4.56
C ASN A 59 5.86 -4.89 -4.19
N ILE A 60 5.22 -4.76 -3.04
CA ILE A 60 4.14 -5.63 -2.59
C ILE A 60 2.96 -4.76 -2.22
N ASP A 61 1.81 -5.04 -2.82
CA ASP A 61 0.54 -4.45 -2.41
C ASP A 61 -0.04 -5.24 -1.23
N VAL A 62 -0.38 -4.52 -0.16
CA VAL A 62 -0.98 -5.06 1.05
C VAL A 62 -2.33 -4.36 1.25
N PRO A 63 -3.43 -5.10 1.46
CA PRO A 63 -4.72 -4.48 1.75
C PRO A 63 -4.68 -3.75 3.09
N LEU A 64 -5.32 -2.58 3.16
CA LEU A 64 -5.56 -1.89 4.41
C LEU A 64 -6.59 -2.67 5.25
N PRO A 65 -6.47 -2.66 6.59
CA PRO A 65 -7.42 -3.33 7.46
C PRO A 65 -8.86 -2.84 7.26
N GLN A 66 -9.83 -3.73 7.43
CA GLN A 66 -11.24 -3.36 7.44
C GLN A 66 -11.51 -2.27 8.50
N GLY A 67 -12.34 -1.29 8.14
CA GLY A 67 -12.66 -0.16 9.01
C GLY A 67 -11.69 1.02 8.93
N MET A 68 -10.53 0.87 8.27
CA MET A 68 -9.64 2.01 8.00
C MET A 68 -10.40 3.13 7.28
N PRO A 69 -10.31 4.39 7.75
CA PRO A 69 -10.91 5.51 7.04
C PRO A 69 -10.34 5.64 5.63
N CYS A 70 -11.23 5.78 4.65
CA CYS A 70 -10.91 6.10 3.27
C CYS A 70 -11.65 7.39 2.85
N ALA A 71 -11.64 7.72 1.56
CA ALA A 71 -12.21 8.99 1.07
C ALA A 71 -13.71 9.14 1.39
N PHE A 72 -14.18 10.38 1.56
CA PHE A 72 -15.60 10.74 1.74
C PHE A 72 -16.31 10.02 2.90
N GLN A 73 -15.68 9.98 4.09
CA GLN A 73 -16.20 9.26 5.26
C GLN A 73 -16.45 7.76 4.99
N GLY A 74 -15.85 7.22 3.94
CA GLY A 74 -15.88 5.80 3.67
C GLY A 74 -14.96 5.04 4.63
N THR A 75 -15.18 3.73 4.69
CA THR A 75 -14.27 2.81 5.35
C THR A 75 -13.88 1.68 4.41
N CYS A 76 -12.67 1.15 4.61
CA CYS A 76 -12.22 -0.02 3.89
C CYS A 76 -13.06 -1.24 4.29
N ASP A 77 -13.60 -1.95 3.30
CA ASP A 77 -14.30 -3.21 3.51
C ASP A 77 -13.32 -4.41 3.51
N SER A 78 -13.86 -5.61 3.77
CA SER A 78 -13.08 -6.85 3.76
C SER A 78 -12.56 -7.25 2.37
N LYS A 79 -13.03 -6.61 1.30
CA LYS A 79 -12.59 -6.82 -0.09
C LYS A 79 -11.52 -5.82 -0.51
N GLY A 80 -11.04 -4.97 0.41
CA GLY A 80 -10.06 -3.93 0.10
C GLY A 80 -10.64 -2.84 -0.79
N LYS A 81 -11.94 -2.53 -0.67
CA LYS A 81 -12.58 -1.41 -1.36
C LYS A 81 -13.03 -0.35 -0.37
N CYS A 82 -12.98 0.91 -0.79
CA CYS A 82 -13.54 2.01 -0.04
C CYS A 82 -15.06 2.01 -0.18
N SER A 83 -15.78 1.74 0.91
CA SER A 83 -17.23 1.74 0.97
C SER A 83 -17.74 3.02 1.63
N CYS A 84 -18.52 3.81 0.90
CA CYS A 84 -19.17 5.01 1.42
C CYS A 84 -20.67 4.75 1.58
N GLU A 85 -21.14 4.62 2.83
CA GLU A 85 -22.55 4.34 3.10
C GLU A 85 -23.50 5.40 2.56
N PHE A 86 -23.11 6.67 2.63
CA PHE A 86 -23.90 7.78 2.11
C PHE A 86 -24.15 7.63 0.61
N CYS A 87 -23.10 7.35 -0.17
CA CYS A 87 -23.21 7.10 -1.61
C CYS A 87 -23.99 5.82 -1.90
N ASN A 88 -23.72 4.73 -1.17
CA ASN A 88 -24.43 3.45 -1.35
C ASN A 88 -25.95 3.57 -1.12
N LYS A 89 -26.38 4.42 -0.18
CA LYS A 89 -27.82 4.72 0.06
C LYS A 89 -28.43 5.56 -1.06
N LYS A 90 -27.66 6.44 -1.70
CA LYS A 90 -28.10 7.32 -2.80
C LYS A 90 -28.11 6.62 -4.17
N SER A 91 -27.23 5.65 -4.41
CA SER A 91 -27.19 4.87 -5.67
C SER A 91 -28.26 3.78 -5.77
N LYS A 92 -29.00 3.49 -4.70
CA LYS A 92 -30.12 2.54 -4.68
C LYS A 92 -31.47 3.21 -5.00
N LYS A 93 -31.46 4.37 -5.64
CA LYS A 93 -32.65 5.16 -5.95
C LYS A 93 -32.82 5.31 -7.46
#